data_AF-A0A4V3EVE9-F1
#
_entry.id   AF-A0A4V3EVE9-F1
#
_cell.length_a   1.000
_cell.length_b   1.000
_cell.length_c   1.000
_cell.angle_alpha   90.00
_cell.angle_beta   90.00
_cell.angle_gamma   90.00
#
_symmetry.space_group_name_H-M   'P 1'
#
loop_
_entity.id
_entity.type
_entity.pdbx_description
1 polymer ?
#
loop_
_entity_poly.entity_id
_entity_poly.type
_entity_poly.pdbx_seq_one_letter_code
_entity_poly.pdbx_strand_id
1 'polypeptide(L)'
;MAKSGLFISAFLFVAGAAIVWQQLQPVPSGAHSMTPPDLSDVSEGGAIVQVTIPPEFSSNAQIGKRVFDGKCADCHGANAAGQNGVAPPLVHKIYEPSHHGDSSFILAAKNGVRAHHWRFGNMPAVEGLTDADVKMVVAYVRELQRANGIN
;
A
#
# COMPACT_ATOMS: atom_id res chain seq x y z
N MET A 1 11.33 42.79 -45.99
CA MET A 1 10.14 41.91 -45.95
C MET A 1 10.43 40.84 -44.92
N ALA A 2 9.91 40.98 -43.70
CA ALA A 2 10.15 40.03 -42.61
C ALA A 2 8.80 39.60 -42.02
N LYS A 3 8.40 38.37 -42.34
CA LYS A 3 7.32 37.55 -41.77
C LYS A 3 7.84 36.12 -41.97
N SER A 4 7.93 35.19 -41.02
CA SER A 4 7.15 34.96 -39.82
C SER A 4 7.98 34.00 -38.94
N GLY A 5 8.18 34.33 -37.66
CA GLY A 5 8.81 33.43 -36.70
C GLY A 5 8.03 33.49 -35.40
N LEU A 6 6.84 32.89 -35.36
CA LEU A 6 6.01 32.90 -34.16
C LEU A 6 5.00 31.75 -34.14
N PHE A 7 5.45 30.49 -34.07
CA PHE A 7 4.55 29.34 -33.85
C PHE A 7 5.14 28.20 -32.99
N ILE A 8 6.15 28.45 -32.15
CA ILE A 8 6.72 27.40 -31.26
C ILE A 8 6.49 27.69 -29.76
N SER A 9 5.89 28.82 -29.38
CA SER A 9 5.73 29.17 -27.96
C SER A 9 4.48 28.58 -27.28
N ALA A 10 3.43 28.19 -28.03
CA ALA A 10 2.15 27.80 -27.41
C ALA A 10 2.10 26.35 -26.88
N PHE A 11 2.92 25.43 -27.40
CA PHE A 11 2.87 24.01 -27.00
C PHE A 11 3.56 23.72 -25.65
N LEU A 12 4.56 24.51 -25.28
CA LEU A 12 5.32 24.28 -24.05
C LEU A 12 4.58 24.71 -22.78
N PHE A 13 3.68 25.71 -22.87
CA PHE A 13 2.91 26.16 -21.70
C PHE A 13 1.79 25.20 -21.31
N VAL A 14 1.10 24.58 -22.28
CA VAL A 14 0.03 23.60 -21.98
C VAL A 14 0.62 22.33 -21.38
N ALA A 15 1.73 21.82 -21.94
CA ALA A 15 2.43 20.66 -21.39
C ALA A 15 3.04 20.95 -20.01
N GLY A 16 3.65 22.13 -19.81
CA GLY A 16 4.18 22.55 -18.51
C GLY A 16 3.08 22.69 -17.44
N ALA A 17 1.93 23.27 -17.79
CA ALA A 17 0.79 23.38 -16.88
C ALA A 17 0.19 22.02 -16.50
N ALA A 18 0.09 21.08 -17.44
CA ALA A 18 -0.38 19.72 -17.16
C ALA A 18 0.59 18.95 -16.25
N ILE A 19 1.90 19.05 -16.48
CA ILE A 19 2.93 18.41 -15.64
C ILE A 19 2.92 18.99 -14.22
N VAL A 20 2.82 20.32 -14.10
CA VAL A 20 2.72 21.00 -12.79
C VAL A 20 1.44 20.58 -12.07
N TRP A 21 0.29 20.53 -12.74
CA TRP A 21 -0.98 20.08 -12.14
C TRP A 21 -0.92 18.61 -11.70
N GLN A 22 -0.24 17.76 -12.47
CA GLN A 22 -0.06 16.35 -12.14
C GLN A 22 0.90 16.15 -10.94
N GLN A 23 1.88 17.03 -10.75
CA GLN A 23 2.76 17.04 -9.58
C GLN A 23 2.12 17.69 -8.33
N LEU A 24 1.08 18.49 -8.50
CA LEU A 24 0.30 19.10 -7.42
C LEU A 24 -0.85 18.21 -6.92
N GLN A 25 -1.05 17.02 -7.50
CA GLN A 25 -2.01 16.09 -6.96
C GLN A 25 -1.53 15.57 -5.59
N PRO A 26 -2.33 15.74 -4.52
CA PRO A 26 -1.95 15.25 -3.21
C PRO A 26 -1.80 13.72 -3.27
N VAL A 27 -0.63 13.22 -2.84
CA VAL A 27 -0.45 11.78 -2.60
C VAL A 27 -1.55 11.36 -1.61
N PRO A 28 -2.34 10.31 -1.90
CA PRO A 28 -3.41 9.86 -1.00
C PRO A 28 -2.83 9.67 0.39
N SER A 29 -3.10 10.62 1.29
CA SER A 29 -2.45 10.73 2.60
C SER A 29 -3.09 9.78 3.62
N GLY A 30 -3.95 8.87 3.15
CA GLY A 30 -4.77 7.98 3.96
C GLY A 30 -3.95 7.03 4.84
N ALA A 31 -2.72 6.70 4.44
CA ALA A 31 -1.87 5.77 5.18
C ALA A 31 -1.52 6.24 6.60
N HIS A 32 -1.67 7.52 6.95
CA HIS A 32 -1.35 8.07 8.27
C HIS A 32 -2.56 8.33 9.17
N SER A 33 -3.77 8.02 8.71
CA SER A 33 -5.02 8.20 9.47
C SER A 33 -5.48 6.88 10.09
N MET A 34 -6.11 6.94 11.28
CA MET A 34 -6.79 5.78 11.87
C MET A 34 -8.16 5.51 11.25
N THR A 35 -8.65 6.43 10.44
CA THR A 35 -9.89 6.30 9.68
C THR A 35 -9.56 5.90 8.25
N PRO A 36 -10.18 4.83 7.71
CA PRO A 36 -10.07 4.50 6.29
C PRO A 36 -10.41 5.72 5.41
N PRO A 37 -9.65 5.97 4.33
CA PRO A 37 -9.96 7.05 3.39
C PRO A 37 -11.24 6.74 2.60
N ASP A 38 -11.83 7.77 1.98
CA ASP A 38 -12.82 7.54 0.94
C ASP A 38 -12.16 6.87 -0.27
N LEU A 39 -12.78 5.80 -0.77
CA LEU A 39 -12.29 4.98 -1.87
C LEU A 39 -13.12 5.16 -3.15
N SER A 40 -14.03 6.13 -3.18
CA SER A 40 -14.90 6.40 -4.34
C SER A 40 -14.11 6.67 -5.65
N ASP A 41 -12.91 7.23 -5.53
CA ASP A 41 -12.02 7.53 -6.66
C ASP A 41 -11.01 6.40 -6.97
N VAL A 42 -10.98 5.32 -6.17
CA VAL A 42 -10.10 4.17 -6.41
C VAL A 42 -10.89 3.11 -7.19
N SER A 43 -10.40 2.69 -8.35
CA SER A 43 -11.06 1.63 -9.12
C SER A 43 -11.16 0.32 -8.32
N GLU A 44 -12.19 -0.47 -8.58
CA GLU A 44 -12.32 -1.83 -8.02
C GLU A 44 -11.03 -2.65 -8.28
N GLY A 45 -10.52 -3.33 -7.26
CA GLY A 45 -9.23 -4.05 -7.30
C GLY A 45 -7.98 -3.15 -7.36
N GLY A 46 -8.16 -1.82 -7.43
CA GLY A 46 -7.07 -0.85 -7.45
C GLY A 46 -6.33 -0.76 -6.11
N ALA A 47 -5.06 -0.40 -6.15
CA ALA A 47 -4.26 -0.18 -4.94
C ALA A 47 -4.84 0.97 -4.11
N ILE A 48 -5.00 0.76 -2.81
CA ILE A 48 -5.60 1.75 -1.89
C ILE A 48 -4.57 2.80 -1.46
N VAL A 49 -3.32 2.39 -1.27
CA VAL A 49 -2.21 3.29 -0.92
C VAL A 49 -1.05 3.16 -1.90
N GLN A 50 -0.34 4.25 -2.13
CA GLN A 50 0.97 4.20 -2.79
C GLN A 50 2.02 3.81 -1.75
N VAL A 51 2.82 2.80 -2.06
CA VAL A 51 3.82 2.24 -1.12
C VAL A 51 5.22 2.59 -1.58
N THR A 52 5.92 3.37 -0.77
CA THR A 52 7.37 3.56 -0.88
C THR A 52 8.08 2.28 -0.46
N ILE A 53 8.91 1.74 -1.35
CA ILE A 53 9.69 0.52 -1.08
C ILE A 53 11.07 0.95 -0.58
N PRO A 54 11.58 0.40 0.54
CA PRO A 54 12.95 0.70 0.96
C PRO A 54 13.95 0.22 -0.09
N PRO A 55 15.12 0.88 -0.21
CA PRO A 55 16.14 0.51 -1.20
C PRO A 55 16.68 -0.90 -1.00
N GLU A 56 16.63 -1.40 0.23
CA GLU A 56 17.04 -2.75 0.59
C GLU A 56 16.13 -3.29 1.71
N PHE A 57 15.79 -4.58 1.61
CA PHE A 57 15.13 -5.31 2.68
C PHE A 57 16.14 -6.14 3.47
N SER A 58 15.95 -6.28 4.78
CA SER A 58 16.70 -7.23 5.58
C SER A 58 16.52 -8.67 5.08
N SER A 59 17.43 -9.59 5.39
CA SER A 59 17.31 -11.00 4.97
C SER A 59 15.98 -11.63 5.39
N ASN A 60 15.49 -11.29 6.59
CA ASN A 60 14.19 -11.75 7.09
C ASN A 60 13.03 -11.17 6.27
N ALA A 61 13.07 -9.87 5.97
CA ALA A 61 12.06 -9.23 5.13
C ALA A 61 12.09 -9.73 3.68
N GLN A 62 13.24 -10.11 3.13
CA GLN A 62 13.32 -10.75 1.82
C GLN A 62 12.64 -12.12 1.80
N ILE A 63 12.79 -12.92 2.85
CA ILE A 63 12.04 -14.18 3.03
C ILE A 63 10.55 -13.85 3.16
N GLY A 64 10.21 -12.89 4.02
CA GLY A 64 8.86 -12.42 4.26
C GLY A 64 8.14 -11.96 3.00
N LYS A 65 8.84 -11.23 2.13
CA LYS A 65 8.31 -10.78 0.84
C LYS A 65 7.90 -11.96 -0.03
N ARG A 66 8.74 -12.99 -0.15
CA ARG A 66 8.40 -14.18 -0.95
C ARG A 66 7.16 -14.90 -0.40
N VAL A 67 7.05 -15.01 0.91
CA VAL A 67 5.86 -15.59 1.55
C VAL A 67 4.63 -14.71 1.31
N PHE A 68 4.76 -13.39 1.50
CA PHE A 68 3.68 -12.43 1.27
C PHE A 68 3.18 -12.46 -0.17
N ASP A 69 4.10 -12.42 -1.15
CA ASP A 69 3.78 -12.47 -2.57
C ASP A 69 3.03 -13.77 -2.93
N GLY A 70 3.38 -14.89 -2.30
CA GLY A 70 2.75 -16.19 -2.60
C GLY A 70 1.49 -16.53 -1.81
N LYS A 71 1.18 -15.82 -0.72
CA LYS A 71 0.09 -16.19 0.21
C LYS A 71 -0.81 -15.04 0.66
N CYS A 72 -0.42 -13.79 0.43
CA CYS A 72 -1.10 -12.62 0.99
C CYS A 72 -1.43 -11.56 -0.07
N ALA A 73 -0.58 -11.39 -1.08
CA ALA A 73 -0.66 -10.32 -2.07
C ALA A 73 -1.90 -10.38 -2.96
N ASP A 74 -2.44 -11.58 -3.21
CA ASP A 74 -3.66 -11.76 -4.01
C ASP A 74 -4.85 -10.96 -3.48
N CYS A 75 -4.92 -10.78 -2.15
CA CYS A 75 -5.95 -9.98 -1.50
C CYS A 75 -5.39 -8.62 -1.04
N HIS A 76 -4.25 -8.62 -0.33
CA HIS A 76 -3.69 -7.40 0.27
C HIS A 76 -2.88 -6.53 -0.71
N GLY A 77 -2.87 -6.88 -1.99
CA GLY A 77 -2.21 -6.11 -3.04
C GLY A 77 -0.69 -6.24 -3.03
N ALA A 78 -0.09 -5.87 -4.16
CA ALA A 78 1.37 -5.75 -4.28
C ALA A 78 1.92 -4.80 -3.21
N ASN A 79 3.02 -5.18 -2.57
CA ASN A 79 3.64 -4.41 -1.49
C ASN A 79 2.69 -4.07 -0.33
N ALA A 80 1.66 -4.89 -0.11
CA ALA A 80 0.65 -4.70 0.93
C ALA A 80 -0.10 -3.35 0.81
N ALA A 81 -0.27 -2.87 -0.41
CA ALA A 81 -0.96 -1.64 -0.77
C ALA A 81 -2.49 -1.70 -0.64
N GLY A 82 -3.04 -2.86 -0.28
CA GLY A 82 -4.47 -3.13 -0.30
C GLY A 82 -5.02 -3.24 -1.72
N GLN A 83 -6.25 -3.70 -1.84
CA GLN A 83 -7.00 -3.74 -3.08
C GLN A 83 -8.44 -3.30 -2.78
N ASN A 84 -8.92 -2.25 -3.46
CA ASN A 84 -10.26 -1.73 -3.24
C ASN A 84 -11.30 -2.82 -3.51
N GLY A 85 -12.26 -2.94 -2.60
CA GLY A 85 -13.30 -3.97 -2.62
C GLY A 85 -12.85 -5.37 -2.19
N VAL A 86 -11.54 -5.61 -1.99
CA VAL A 86 -10.99 -6.94 -1.71
C VAL A 86 -10.38 -7.06 -0.32
N ALA A 87 -9.34 -6.28 0.00
CA ALA A 87 -8.69 -6.35 1.30
C ALA A 87 -7.91 -5.07 1.64
N PRO A 88 -7.70 -4.79 2.93
CA PRO A 88 -7.11 -3.53 3.35
C PRO A 88 -5.60 -3.47 3.10
N PRO A 89 -5.04 -2.25 2.96
CA PRO A 89 -3.60 -2.04 2.97
C PRO A 89 -3.00 -2.38 4.33
N LEU A 90 -1.91 -3.15 4.36
CA LEU A 90 -1.14 -3.35 5.60
C LEU A 90 -0.08 -2.25 5.79
N VAL A 91 0.22 -1.47 4.75
CA VAL A 91 0.96 -0.20 4.86
C VAL A 91 -0.03 0.92 5.18
N HIS A 92 -0.56 0.90 6.41
CA HIS A 92 -1.54 1.88 6.90
C HIS A 92 -1.45 2.03 8.42
N LYS A 93 -1.74 3.22 8.95
CA LYS A 93 -1.61 3.59 10.38
C LYS A 93 -2.42 2.68 11.30
N ILE A 94 -3.61 2.26 10.86
CA ILE A 94 -4.42 1.23 11.52
C ILE A 94 -3.59 0.00 11.93
N TYR A 95 -2.62 -0.41 11.11
CA TYR A 95 -1.80 -1.59 11.33
C TYR A 95 -0.43 -1.29 11.94
N GLU A 96 -0.22 -0.10 12.49
CA GLU A 96 1.02 0.27 13.19
C GLU A 96 1.28 -0.64 14.41
N PRO A 97 2.53 -0.79 14.87
CA PRO A 97 2.89 -1.67 15.98
C PRO A 97 2.13 -1.41 17.29
N SER A 98 1.81 -0.14 17.58
CA SER A 98 1.11 0.25 18.82
C SER A 98 -0.38 -0.13 18.83
N HIS A 99 -0.98 -0.34 17.65
CA HIS A 99 -2.40 -0.65 17.49
C HIS A 99 -2.65 -2.10 17.08
N HIS A 100 -1.89 -2.60 16.09
CA HIS A 100 -1.84 -4.01 15.70
C HIS A 100 -0.41 -4.51 15.85
N GLY A 101 -0.05 -4.99 17.05
CA GLY A 101 1.26 -5.57 17.31
C GLY A 101 1.55 -6.81 16.47
N ASP A 102 2.79 -7.25 16.41
CA ASP A 102 3.23 -8.34 15.53
C ASP A 102 2.47 -9.66 15.74
N SER A 103 2.08 -9.97 16.98
CA SER A 103 1.28 -11.16 17.29
C SER A 103 -0.12 -11.12 16.65
N SER A 104 -0.67 -9.94 16.38
CA SER A 104 -1.97 -9.80 15.72
C SER A 104 -1.93 -10.31 14.28
N PHE A 105 -0.82 -10.10 13.56
CA PHE A 105 -0.62 -10.61 12.21
C PHE A 105 -0.51 -12.14 12.19
N ILE A 106 0.19 -12.71 13.19
CA ILE A 106 0.31 -14.15 13.35
C ILE A 106 -1.06 -14.77 13.63
N LEU A 107 -1.83 -14.20 14.57
CA LEU A 107 -3.17 -14.67 14.89
C LEU A 107 -4.14 -14.48 13.71
N ALA A 108 -4.02 -13.38 12.97
CA ALA A 108 -4.83 -13.11 11.78
C ALA A 108 -4.59 -14.16 10.69
N ALA A 109 -3.33 -14.43 10.36
CA ALA A 109 -2.99 -15.46 9.39
C ALA A 109 -3.43 -16.85 9.86
N LYS A 110 -3.26 -17.16 11.15
CA LYS A 110 -3.55 -18.49 11.71
C LYS A 110 -5.05 -18.80 11.84
N ASN A 111 -5.84 -17.81 12.26
CA ASN A 111 -7.24 -18.03 12.64
C ASN A 111 -8.24 -17.30 11.73
N GLY A 112 -7.76 -16.42 10.84
CA GLY A 112 -8.60 -15.44 10.16
C GLY A 112 -9.01 -14.29 11.09
N VAL A 113 -9.72 -13.31 10.53
CA VAL A 113 -10.14 -12.08 11.22
C VAL A 113 -11.55 -11.70 10.80
N ARG A 114 -12.37 -11.28 11.78
CA ARG A 114 -13.64 -10.63 11.49
C ARG A 114 -13.42 -9.16 11.11
N ALA A 115 -14.08 -8.71 10.05
CA ALA A 115 -14.02 -7.32 9.61
C ALA A 115 -14.36 -6.35 10.77
N HIS A 116 -13.52 -5.34 10.99
CA HIS A 116 -13.77 -4.33 12.03
C HIS A 116 -13.29 -2.91 11.68
N HIS A 117 -12.19 -2.75 10.94
CA HIS A 117 -11.77 -1.42 10.44
C HIS A 117 -12.26 -1.11 9.03
N TRP A 118 -12.38 -2.14 8.19
CA TRP A 118 -12.72 -2.02 6.78
C TRP A 118 -13.96 -2.85 6.48
N ARG A 119 -14.66 -2.50 5.39
CA ARG A 119 -15.91 -3.16 4.96
C ARG A 119 -15.69 -4.14 3.80
N PHE A 120 -14.54 -4.79 3.75
CA PHE A 120 -14.21 -5.80 2.72
C PHE A 120 -14.64 -7.23 3.09
N GLY A 121 -15.14 -7.43 4.32
CA GLY A 121 -15.50 -8.75 4.83
C GLY A 121 -14.38 -9.40 5.65
N ASN A 122 -14.61 -10.66 6.03
CA ASN A 122 -13.70 -11.39 6.91
C ASN A 122 -12.48 -11.90 6.15
N MET A 123 -11.32 -11.87 6.79
CA MET A 123 -10.12 -12.54 6.31
C MET A 123 -10.19 -14.02 6.74
N PRO A 124 -10.07 -15.00 5.82
CA PRO A 124 -9.98 -16.40 6.19
C PRO A 124 -8.61 -16.74 6.80
N ALA A 125 -8.51 -17.88 7.49
CA ALA A 125 -7.21 -18.42 7.89
C ALA A 125 -6.39 -18.78 6.64
N VAL A 126 -5.08 -18.58 6.72
CA VAL A 126 -4.12 -18.87 5.65
C VAL A 126 -3.46 -20.21 5.91
N GLU A 127 -3.74 -21.19 5.06
CA GLU A 127 -3.19 -22.54 5.20
C GLU A 127 -1.75 -22.67 4.67
N GLY A 128 -1.02 -23.60 5.28
CA GLY A 128 0.33 -23.97 4.85
C GLY A 128 1.42 -22.96 5.25
N LEU A 129 1.16 -22.14 6.27
CA LEU A 129 2.15 -21.25 6.89
C LEU A 129 2.35 -21.62 8.36
N THR A 130 3.60 -21.58 8.80
CA THR A 130 3.96 -21.64 10.22
C THR A 130 3.95 -20.24 10.84
N ASP A 131 3.88 -20.15 12.16
CA ASP A 131 4.04 -18.87 12.87
C ASP A 131 5.39 -18.20 12.54
N ALA A 132 6.43 -18.99 12.23
CA ALA A 132 7.75 -18.49 11.82
C ALA A 132 7.73 -17.86 10.42
N ASP A 133 6.97 -18.43 9.48
CA ASP A 133 6.80 -17.86 8.14
C ASP A 133 6.09 -16.50 8.23
N VAL A 134 5.02 -16.44 9.03
CA VAL A 134 4.27 -15.19 9.23
C VAL A 134 5.12 -14.15 9.96
N LYS A 135 6.01 -14.56 10.87
CA LYS A 135 6.98 -13.62 11.48
C LYS A 135 7.90 -12.98 10.44
N MET A 136 8.29 -13.70 9.39
CA MET A 136 9.05 -13.11 8.28
C MET A 136 8.19 -12.14 7.47
N VAL A 137 6.93 -12.47 7.20
CA VAL A 137 5.96 -11.56 6.56
C VAL A 137 5.81 -10.27 7.36
N VAL A 138 5.72 -10.37 8.69
CA VAL A 138 5.67 -9.20 9.57
C VAL A 138 6.93 -8.35 9.40
N ALA A 139 8.12 -8.94 9.39
CA ALA A 139 9.36 -8.17 9.14
C ALA A 139 9.30 -7.37 7.83
N TYR A 140 8.79 -8.00 6.75
CA TYR A 140 8.57 -7.33 5.46
C TYR A 140 7.57 -6.17 5.55
N VAL A 141 6.38 -6.41 6.12
CA VAL A 141 5.35 -5.37 6.26
C VAL A 141 5.85 -4.22 7.13
N ARG A 142 6.60 -4.50 8.22
CA ARG A 142 7.18 -3.47 9.08
C ARG A 142 8.23 -2.63 8.38
N GLU A 143 9.05 -3.22 7.50
CA GLU A 143 10.02 -2.47 6.71
C GLU A 143 9.34 -1.55 5.69
N LEU A 144 8.28 -2.03 5.03
CA LEU A 144 7.43 -1.17 4.21
C LEU A 144 6.79 -0.05 5.03
N GLN A 145 6.18 -0.35 6.17
CA GLN A 145 5.58 0.65 7.06
C GLN A 145 6.58 1.74 7.45
N ARG A 146 7.80 1.38 7.88
CA ARG A 146 8.85 2.34 8.23
C ARG A 146 9.27 3.21 7.04
N ALA A 147 9.43 2.62 5.86
CA ALA A 147 9.73 3.37 4.63
C ALA A 147 8.62 4.36 4.25
N ASN A 148 7.40 4.15 4.75
CA ASN A 148 6.24 5.01 4.56
C ASN A 148 5.89 5.81 5.83
N GLY A 149 6.81 5.96 6.79
CA GLY A 149 6.62 6.80 7.98
C GLY A 149 5.61 6.26 9.01
N ILE A 150 5.29 4.97 8.97
CA ILE A 150 4.43 4.28 9.94
C ILE A 150 5.34 3.50 10.90
N ASN A 151 5.34 3.89 12.17
CA ASN A 151 6.21 3.34 13.23
C ASN A 151 5.40 2.89 14.45
#